data_AF-A0A9E3WUV7-F1
#
_entry.id   AF-A0A9E3WUV7-F1
#
_cell.length_a   1.000
_cell.length_b   1.000
_cell.length_c   1.000
_cell.angle_alpha   90.00
_cell.angle_beta   90.00
_cell.angle_gamma   90.00
#
_symmetry.space_group_name_H-M   'P 1'
#
loop_
_entity.id
_entity.type
_entity.pdbx_description
1 polymer ?
#
loop_
_entity_poly.entity_id
_entity_poly.type
_entity_poly.pdbx_seq_one_letter_code
_entity_poly.pdbx_strand_id
1 'polypeptide(L)'
;VNYDAGNVMDYLDLDPIPDIKKCAAEVRSFCVKDHRNWPKDQDCGPGFGEIDHYRLLEPVAFTGLTMPLAYENIFAPLIPRPAEAEQIDALARRAREFMETVIAGLHSS
;
A
#
# COMPACT_ATOMS: atom_id res chain seq x y z
N VAL A 1 -10.51 10.60 -5.94
CA VAL A 1 -10.67 9.19 -5.55
C VAL A 1 -9.71 8.87 -4.42
N ASN A 2 -10.17 8.08 -3.43
CA ASN A 2 -9.29 7.43 -2.47
C ASN A 2 -8.92 6.06 -3.05
N TYR A 3 -7.70 5.92 -3.57
CA TYR A 3 -7.32 4.74 -4.32
C TYR A 3 -6.86 3.62 -3.39
N ASP A 4 -7.28 2.40 -3.67
CA ASP A 4 -6.95 1.21 -2.89
C ASP A 4 -6.47 0.10 -3.82
N ALA A 5 -5.15 -0.09 -3.85
CA ALA A 5 -4.53 -1.10 -4.69
C ALA A 5 -4.81 -2.53 -4.21
N GLY A 6 -4.95 -2.72 -2.90
CA GLY A 6 -5.20 -4.03 -2.33
C GLY A 6 -6.61 -4.53 -2.64
N ASN A 7 -7.62 -3.66 -2.70
CA ASN A 7 -8.97 -4.05 -3.13
C ASN A 7 -9.04 -4.43 -4.62
N VAL A 8 -8.21 -3.82 -5.47
CA VAL A 8 -8.12 -4.23 -6.89
C VAL A 8 -7.58 -5.65 -6.99
N MET A 9 -6.56 -5.99 -6.19
CA MET A 9 -6.01 -7.34 -6.17
C MET A 9 -6.96 -8.34 -5.50
N ASP A 10 -7.51 -8.01 -4.32
CA ASP A 10 -8.40 -8.87 -3.53
C ASP A 10 -9.69 -9.22 -4.29
N TYR A 11 -10.45 -8.20 -4.71
CA TYR A 11 -11.78 -8.44 -5.28
C TYR A 11 -11.79 -8.81 -6.75
N LEU A 12 -10.77 -8.37 -7.51
CA LEU A 12 -10.74 -8.56 -8.96
C LEU A 12 -9.68 -9.57 -9.40
N ASP A 13 -8.78 -9.99 -8.51
CA ASP A 13 -7.62 -10.85 -8.84
C ASP A 13 -6.78 -10.26 -9.98
N LEU A 14 -6.59 -8.93 -9.97
CA LEU A 14 -5.85 -8.18 -10.97
C LEU A 14 -4.66 -7.45 -10.38
N ASP A 15 -3.60 -7.31 -11.20
CA ASP A 15 -2.53 -6.37 -10.91
C ASP A 15 -3.10 -4.93 -10.84
N PRO A 16 -2.92 -4.21 -9.71
CA PRO A 16 -3.39 -2.84 -9.57
C PRO A 16 -2.60 -1.81 -10.39
N ILE A 17 -1.41 -2.14 -10.90
CA ILE A 17 -0.54 -1.16 -11.58
C ILE A 17 -1.13 -0.66 -12.91
N PRO A 18 -1.72 -1.49 -13.78
CA PRO A 18 -2.45 -1.00 -14.95
C PRO A 18 -3.70 -0.18 -14.59
N ASP A 19 -4.32 -0.41 -13.43
CA ASP A 19 -5.56 0.25 -13.05
C ASP A 19 -5.31 1.70 -12.59
N ILE A 20 -4.36 1.93 -11.69
CA ILE A 20 -4.03 3.29 -11.22
C ILE A 20 -3.63 4.22 -12.36
N LYS A 21 -2.97 3.70 -13.40
CA LYS A 21 -2.59 4.51 -14.58
C LYS A 21 -3.79 5.08 -15.33
N LYS A 22 -4.94 4.41 -15.27
CA LYS A 22 -6.19 4.89 -15.90
C LYS A 22 -6.83 6.04 -15.13
N CYS A 23 -6.64 6.08 -13.81
CA CYS A 23 -7.31 7.03 -12.92
C CYS A 23 -6.36 7.97 -12.17
N ALA A 24 -5.05 7.98 -12.46
CA ALA A 24 -4.04 8.75 -11.75
C ALA A 24 -4.38 10.24 -11.60
N ALA A 25 -4.98 10.84 -12.64
CA ALA A 25 -5.41 12.24 -12.63
C ALA A 25 -6.53 12.55 -11.60
N GLU A 26 -7.26 11.53 -11.15
CA GLU A 26 -8.39 11.61 -10.22
C GLU A 26 -8.01 11.19 -8.78
N VAL A 27 -6.86 10.53 -8.60
CA VAL A 27 -6.39 10.11 -7.28
C VAL A 27 -6.07 11.35 -6.43
N ARG A 28 -6.58 11.37 -5.20
CA ARG A 28 -6.34 12.47 -4.24
C ARG A 28 -5.89 11.99 -2.87
N SER A 29 -5.94 10.69 -2.61
CA SER A 29 -5.48 10.02 -1.40
C SER A 29 -5.36 8.52 -1.66
N PHE A 30 -4.71 7.80 -0.75
CA PHE A 30 -4.63 6.35 -0.78
C PHE A 30 -5.22 5.74 0.50
N CYS A 31 -5.98 4.66 0.31
CA CYS A 31 -6.23 3.64 1.32
C CYS A 31 -5.08 2.63 1.21
N VAL A 32 -4.13 2.70 2.14
CA VAL A 32 -2.92 1.89 2.11
C VAL A 32 -3.20 0.55 2.79
N LYS A 33 -3.24 -0.48 1.96
CA LYS A 33 -3.12 -1.89 2.30
C LYS A 33 -2.29 -2.56 1.22
N ASP A 34 -1.76 -3.72 1.54
CA ASP A 34 -1.17 -4.64 0.58
C ASP A 34 -2.03 -5.89 0.49
N HIS A 35 -1.77 -6.71 -0.51
CA HIS A 35 -2.45 -7.98 -0.67
C HIS A 35 -1.47 -9.00 -1.26
N ARG A 36 -1.71 -10.28 -0.98
CA ARG A 36 -0.97 -11.38 -1.57
C ARG A 36 -1.89 -12.56 -1.81
N ASN A 37 -1.68 -13.25 -2.92
CA ASN A 37 -2.41 -14.46 -3.27
C ASN A 37 -1.65 -15.73 -2.87
N TRP A 38 -0.34 -15.64 -2.61
CA TRP A 38 0.49 -16.79 -2.22
C TRP A 38 1.27 -16.54 -0.92
N PRO A 39 1.36 -17.52 0.01
CA PRO A 39 0.78 -18.87 0.00
C PRO A 39 -0.71 -18.91 0.37
N LYS A 40 -1.31 -17.76 0.64
CA LYS A 40 -2.72 -17.62 0.98
C LYS A 40 -3.19 -16.24 0.49
N ASP A 41 -4.36 -16.20 -0.11
CA ASP A 41 -5.16 -14.99 -0.31
C ASP A 41 -5.39 -14.30 1.03
N GLN A 42 -4.71 -13.16 1.20
CA GLN A 42 -4.75 -12.39 2.42
C GLN A 42 -4.32 -10.95 2.21
N ASP A 43 -5.16 -10.04 2.68
CA ASP A 43 -4.77 -8.67 2.98
C ASP A 43 -3.60 -8.59 3.94
N CYS A 44 -2.78 -7.54 3.84
CA CYS A 44 -1.72 -7.25 4.80
C CYS A 44 -1.30 -5.77 4.76
N GLY A 45 -0.32 -5.40 5.59
CA GLY A 45 0.30 -4.08 5.55
C GLY A 45 1.26 -3.90 4.37
N PRO A 46 1.52 -2.65 3.94
CA PRO A 46 2.36 -2.32 2.78
C PRO A 46 3.75 -2.95 2.88
N GLY A 47 4.21 -3.57 1.80
CA GLY A 47 5.51 -4.22 1.72
C GLY A 47 5.56 -5.62 2.34
N PHE A 48 4.42 -6.20 2.74
CA PHE A 48 4.32 -7.63 3.06
C PHE A 48 3.66 -8.45 1.96
N GLY A 49 2.97 -7.79 1.03
CA GLY A 49 2.25 -8.43 -0.06
C GLY A 49 3.05 -8.42 -1.36
N GLU A 50 2.30 -8.42 -2.47
CA GLU A 50 2.82 -8.58 -3.83
C GLU A 50 2.72 -7.29 -4.65
N ILE A 51 2.14 -6.23 -4.10
CA ILE A 51 1.96 -4.96 -4.81
C ILE A 51 3.28 -4.19 -4.85
N ASP A 52 3.74 -3.84 -6.06
CA ASP A 52 4.91 -2.98 -6.26
C ASP A 52 4.56 -1.51 -5.95
N HIS A 53 4.88 -1.07 -4.73
CA HIS A 53 4.54 0.27 -4.24
C HIS A 53 5.31 1.39 -4.96
N TYR A 54 6.49 1.11 -5.54
CA TYR A 54 7.19 2.10 -6.36
C TYR A 54 6.39 2.38 -7.63
N ARG A 55 5.99 1.31 -8.34
CA ARG A 55 5.13 1.44 -9.54
C ARG A 55 3.75 1.98 -9.22
N LEU A 56 3.24 1.72 -8.02
CA LEU A 56 1.93 2.20 -7.59
C LEU A 56 1.93 3.73 -7.41
N LEU A 57 2.96 4.29 -6.77
CA LEU A 57 3.01 5.71 -6.45
C LEU A 57 3.59 6.57 -7.58
N GLU A 58 4.44 6.00 -8.45
CA GLU A 58 5.07 6.73 -9.57
C GLU A 58 4.09 7.58 -10.41
N PRO A 59 2.89 7.12 -10.79
CA PRO A 59 1.95 7.90 -11.60
C PRO A 59 1.46 9.20 -10.95
N VAL A 60 1.60 9.34 -9.64
CA VAL A 60 1.13 10.52 -8.89
C VAL A 60 2.25 11.27 -8.15
N ALA A 61 3.45 10.69 -8.06
CA ALA A 61 4.55 11.18 -7.24
C ALA A 61 5.04 12.59 -7.62
N PHE A 62 4.94 12.95 -8.90
CA PHE A 62 5.50 14.22 -9.43
C PHE A 62 4.43 15.26 -9.80
N THR A 63 3.21 15.09 -9.31
CA THR A 63 2.08 15.98 -9.63
C THR A 63 2.09 17.30 -8.83
N GLY A 64 2.93 17.40 -7.79
CA GLY A 64 2.94 18.52 -6.83
C GLY A 64 1.76 18.49 -5.85
N LEU A 65 0.93 17.46 -5.88
CA LEU A 65 -0.20 17.29 -4.97
C LEU A 65 0.28 16.68 -3.64
N THR A 66 -0.21 17.22 -2.53
CA THR A 66 -0.10 16.57 -1.22
C THR A 66 -1.13 15.43 -1.17
N MET A 67 -0.66 14.19 -1.17
CA MET A 67 -1.51 12.99 -1.12
C MET A 67 -1.53 12.39 0.29
N PRO A 68 -2.67 12.38 1.01
CA PRO A 68 -2.80 11.66 2.26
C PRO A 68 -2.68 10.14 2.03
N LEU A 69 -1.91 9.47 2.90
CA LEU A 69 -1.77 8.02 2.96
C LEU A 69 -2.44 7.52 4.25
N ALA A 70 -3.65 6.99 4.15
CA ALA A 70 -4.39 6.44 5.29
C ALA A 70 -4.21 4.91 5.31
N TYR A 71 -3.66 4.36 6.39
CA TYR A 71 -3.37 2.93 6.49
C TYR A 71 -4.62 2.17 6.94
N GLU A 72 -5.17 1.34 6.06
CA GLU A 72 -6.26 0.43 6.39
C GLU A 72 -5.74 -0.81 7.11
N ASN A 73 -4.63 -1.37 6.59
CA ASN A 73 -4.00 -2.56 7.11
C ASN A 73 -2.51 -2.31 7.41
N ILE A 74 -2.04 -2.81 8.56
CA ILE A 74 -0.63 -2.74 8.97
C ILE A 74 -0.06 -4.10 9.40
N PHE A 75 -0.90 -5.13 9.43
CA PHE A 75 -0.54 -6.42 10.00
C PHE A 75 0.28 -7.29 9.04
N ALA A 76 1.09 -8.17 9.63
CA ALA A 76 1.82 -9.18 8.87
C ALA A 76 0.87 -10.34 8.46
N PRO A 77 1.01 -10.88 7.23
CA PRO A 77 0.23 -12.03 6.80
C PRO A 77 0.78 -13.33 7.41
N LEU A 78 -0.01 -14.40 7.35
CA LEU A 78 0.34 -15.77 7.74
C LEU A 78 0.70 -16.02 9.22
N ILE A 79 0.69 -14.99 10.06
CA ILE A 79 0.89 -15.09 11.51
C ILE A 79 -0.31 -14.52 12.27
N PRO A 80 -0.55 -14.94 13.53
CA PRO A 80 -1.60 -14.37 14.35
C PRO A 80 -1.46 -12.86 14.49
N ARG A 81 -2.61 -12.17 14.63
CA ARG A 81 -2.61 -10.74 14.90
C ARG A 81 -2.00 -10.47 16.29
N PRO A 82 -1.30 -9.33 16.45
CA PRO A 82 -0.85 -8.92 17.77
C PRO A 82 -2.06 -8.68 18.70
N ALA A 83 -1.86 -8.96 19.97
CA ALA A 83 -2.83 -8.64 21.02
C ALA A 83 -2.42 -7.39 21.83
N GLU A 84 -1.12 -7.09 21.87
CA GLU A 84 -0.56 -6.00 22.66
C GLU A 84 -0.42 -4.72 21.83
N ALA A 85 -0.70 -3.56 22.45
CA ALA A 85 -0.68 -2.26 21.79
C ALA A 85 0.70 -1.93 21.21
N GLU A 86 1.78 -2.28 21.92
CA GLU A 86 3.15 -2.02 21.50
C GLU A 86 3.51 -2.77 20.21
N GLN A 87 2.93 -3.96 20.00
CA GLN A 87 3.12 -4.73 18.77
C GLN A 87 2.36 -4.11 17.60
N ILE A 88 1.17 -3.54 17.85
CA ILE A 88 0.41 -2.78 16.86
C ILE A 88 1.18 -1.52 16.46
N ASP A 89 1.74 -0.79 17.43
CA ASP A 89 2.56 0.39 17.19
C ASP A 89 3.83 0.06 16.38
N ALA A 90 4.46 -1.08 16.65
CA ALA A 90 5.61 -1.55 15.89
C ALA A 90 5.25 -1.82 14.41
N LEU A 91 4.08 -2.41 14.16
CA LEU A 91 3.57 -2.64 12.81
C LEU A 91 3.22 -1.33 12.10
N ALA A 92 2.58 -0.38 12.80
CA ALA A 92 2.26 0.94 12.26
C ALA A 92 3.54 1.69 11.86
N ARG A 93 4.56 1.67 12.73
CA ARG A 93 5.88 2.24 12.44
C ARG A 93 6.52 1.60 11.21
N ARG A 94 6.55 0.27 11.15
CA ARG A 94 7.13 -0.47 10.02
C ARG A 94 6.41 -0.18 8.70
N ALA A 95 5.10 -0.06 8.71
CA ALA A 95 4.31 0.31 7.53
C ALA A 95 4.69 1.72 7.05
N ARG A 96 4.80 2.66 7.99
CA ARG A 96 5.23 4.03 7.72
C ARG A 96 6.65 4.10 7.14
N GLU A 97 7.62 3.50 7.81
CA GLU A 97 9.04 3.54 7.40
C GLU A 97 9.24 2.90 6.01
N PHE A 98 8.49 1.85 5.70
CA PHE A 98 8.48 1.25 4.35
C PHE A 98 7.99 2.26 3.30
N MET A 99 6.85 2.92 3.53
CA MET A 99 6.32 3.90 2.57
C MET A 99 7.22 5.14 2.46
N GLU A 100 7.81 5.60 3.55
CA GLU A 100 8.80 6.69 3.53
C GLU A 100 10.01 6.31 2.66
N THR A 101 10.47 5.05 2.73
CA THR A 101 11.56 4.54 1.88
C THR A 101 11.16 4.51 0.40
N VAL A 102 9.95 4.04 0.08
CA VAL A 102 9.43 4.03 -1.29
C VAL A 102 9.37 5.44 -1.86
N ILE A 103 8.77 6.37 -1.12
CA ILE A 103 8.62 7.78 -1.52
C ILE A 103 9.99 8.43 -1.70
N ALA A 104 10.91 8.25 -0.75
CA ALA A 104 12.27 8.78 -0.85
C ALA A 104 12.99 8.25 -2.10
N GLY A 105 12.87 6.95 -2.39
CA GLY A 105 13.47 6.34 -3.58
C GLY A 105 12.90 6.88 -4.90
N LEU A 106 11.57 7.10 -4.96
CA LEU A 106 10.94 7.74 -6.13
C LEU A 106 11.47 9.16 -6.35
N HIS A 107 11.66 9.94 -5.28
CA HIS A 107 12.16 11.32 -5.38
C HIS A 107 13.69 11.44 -5.50
N SER A 108 14.45 10.36 -5.33
CA SER A 108 15.90 10.36 -5.57
C SER A 108 16.30 10.05 -7.01
N SER A 109 15.33 9.65 -7.85
CA SER A 109 15.53 9.21 -9.23
C SER A 109 15.55 10.35 -10.23
#